data_AF-N6W1X9-F1
#
_entry.id   AF-N6W1X9-F1
#
_cell.length_a   1.000
_cell.length_b   1.000
_cell.length_c   1.000
_cell.angle_alpha   90.00
_cell.angle_beta   90.00
_cell.angle_gamma   90.00
#
_symmetry.space_group_name_H-M   'P 1'
#
loop_
_entity.id
_entity.type
_entity.pdbx_description
1 polymer ?
#
loop_
_entity_poly.entity_id
_entity_poly.type
_entity_poly.pdbx_seq_one_letter_code
_entity_poly.pdbx_strand_id
1 'polypeptide(L)'
;MTLQPLLQASPAIQVHVAAAMLALGLGVLQFFLKRGSGPHRSVGWLWIMAMALVALSSFLIHQIKLVGAWSPIHLLSAAVLVWLWVSIRAARARNYRKHGMIMGSLFCFALIGAGAFTLLPGRLMHGVVFGG
;
A
#
# COMPACT_ATOMS: atom_id res chain seq x y z
N MET A 1 -20.41 5.64 9.78
CA MET A 1 -19.45 5.87 8.69
C MET A 1 -19.59 7.32 8.23
N THR A 2 -18.52 8.11 8.37
CA THR A 2 -18.48 9.51 7.93
C THR A 2 -17.16 9.79 7.22
N LEU A 3 -17.20 10.50 6.09
CA LEU A 3 -15.97 10.87 5.35
C LEU A 3 -15.30 12.13 5.89
N GLN A 4 -15.95 12.83 6.82
CA GLN A 4 -15.50 14.14 7.32
C GLN A 4 -14.06 14.12 7.87
N PRO A 5 -13.62 13.12 8.66
CA PRO A 5 -12.24 13.06 9.15
C PRO A 5 -11.21 12.96 8.02
N LEU A 6 -11.55 12.30 6.91
CA LEU A 6 -10.66 12.17 5.75
C LEU A 6 -10.61 13.46 4.93
N LEU A 7 -11.76 14.13 4.75
CA LEU A 7 -11.84 15.39 4.01
C LEU A 7 -11.10 16.54 4.72
N GLN A 8 -11.01 16.49 6.05
CA GLN A 8 -10.25 17.45 6.87
C GLN A 8 -8.77 17.08 7.01
N ALA A 9 -8.36 15.90 6.55
CA ALA A 9 -6.97 15.46 6.63
C ALA A 9 -6.07 16.24 5.66
N SER A 10 -4.77 16.26 5.93
CA SER A 10 -3.78 16.84 5.02
C SER A 10 -3.87 16.22 3.61
N PRO A 11 -3.53 16.95 2.53
CA PRO A 11 -3.53 16.41 1.17
C PRO A 11 -2.69 15.14 1.02
N ALA A 12 -1.57 15.03 1.75
CA ALA A 12 -0.73 13.84 1.75
C ALA A 12 -1.48 12.57 2.22
N ILE A 13 -2.31 12.69 3.26
CA ILE A 13 -3.14 11.58 3.76
C ILE A 13 -4.22 11.21 2.73
N GLN A 14 -4.87 12.20 2.12
CA GLN A 14 -5.90 11.95 1.11
C GLN A 14 -5.33 11.20 -0.10
N VAL A 15 -4.18 11.65 -0.62
CA VAL A 15 -3.46 10.98 -1.71
C VAL A 15 -3.04 9.57 -1.31
N HIS A 16 -2.51 9.39 -0.10
CA HIS A 16 -2.10 8.08 0.40
C HIS A 16 -3.28 7.10 0.46
N VAL A 17 -4.41 7.52 1.04
CA VAL A 17 -5.61 6.69 1.16
C VAL A 17 -6.18 6.36 -0.23
N ALA A 18 -6.28 7.33 -1.13
CA ALA A 18 -6.75 7.10 -2.50
C ALA A 18 -5.86 6.09 -3.25
N ALA A 19 -4.54 6.24 -3.15
CA ALA A 19 -3.58 5.31 -3.74
C ALA A 19 -3.67 3.90 -3.13
N ALA A 20 -3.88 3.81 -1.80
CA ALA A 20 -4.03 2.53 -1.11
C ALA A 20 -5.31 1.80 -1.52
N MET A 21 -6.43 2.52 -1.67
CA MET A 21 -7.68 1.95 -2.15
C MET A 21 -7.56 1.46 -3.60
N LEU A 22 -6.89 2.22 -4.47
CA LEU A 22 -6.58 1.79 -5.82
C LEU A 22 -5.70 0.53 -5.83
N ALA A 23 -4.62 0.52 -5.05
CA ALA A 23 -3.73 -0.63 -4.92
C ALA A 23 -4.47 -1.87 -4.38
N LEU A 24 -5.43 -1.70 -3.48
CA LEU A 24 -6.23 -2.80 -2.95
C LEU A 24 -7.09 -3.42 -4.05
N GLY A 25 -7.85 -2.59 -4.78
CA GLY A 25 -8.68 -3.05 -5.90
C GLY A 25 -7.87 -3.73 -7.01
N LEU A 26 -6.76 -3.12 -7.43
CA LEU A 26 -5.86 -3.69 -8.44
C LEU A 26 -5.22 -5.00 -7.95
N GLY A 27 -4.86 -5.09 -6.68
CA GLY A 27 -4.27 -6.28 -6.09
C GLY A 27 -5.24 -7.45 -6.05
N VAL A 28 -6.50 -7.20 -5.67
CA VAL A 28 -7.58 -8.21 -5.76
C VAL A 28 -7.77 -8.66 -7.20
N LEU A 29 -7.88 -7.71 -8.15
CA LEU A 29 -8.02 -8.01 -9.57
C LEU A 29 -6.88 -8.91 -10.09
N GLN A 30 -5.65 -8.69 -9.62
CA GLN A 30 -4.47 -9.44 -10.04
C GLN A 30 -4.59 -10.95 -9.79
N PHE A 31 -5.35 -11.39 -8.78
CA PHE A 31 -5.57 -12.81 -8.47
C PHE A 31 -6.51 -13.51 -9.46
N PHE A 32 -7.38 -12.76 -10.14
CA PHE A 32 -8.30 -13.29 -11.15
C PHE A 32 -7.71 -13.31 -12.57
N LEU A 33 -6.61 -12.59 -12.80
CA LEU A 33 -5.96 -12.53 -14.11
C LEU A 33 -5.05 -13.73 -14.36
N LYS A 34 -5.09 -14.27 -15.57
CA LYS A 34 -4.17 -15.32 -16.02
C LYS A 34 -2.73 -14.83 -15.87
N ARG A 35 -1.95 -15.50 -15.01
CA ARG A 35 -0.56 -15.13 -14.72
C ARG A 35 0.28 -15.05 -15.99
N GLY A 36 1.09 -13.99 -16.11
CA GLY A 36 1.98 -13.77 -17.25
C GLY A 36 1.31 -13.26 -18.53
N SER A 37 -0.02 -13.18 -18.58
CA SER A 37 -0.77 -12.57 -19.70
C SER A 37 -0.52 -11.06 -19.82
N GLY A 38 -0.87 -10.48 -20.98
CA GLY A 38 -0.83 -9.02 -21.19
C GLY A 38 -1.57 -8.24 -20.09
N PRO A 39 -2.86 -8.56 -19.80
CA PRO A 39 -3.61 -7.91 -18.72
C PRO A 39 -2.93 -8.03 -17.35
N HIS A 40 -2.40 -9.21 -17.00
CA HIS A 40 -1.69 -9.41 -15.74
C HIS A 40 -0.47 -8.49 -15.61
N ARG A 41 0.27 -8.26 -16.71
CA ARG A 41 1.42 -7.35 -16.70
C ARG A 41 0.98 -5.89 -16.57
N SER A 42 -0.05 -5.48 -17.30
CA SER A 42 -0.56 -4.10 -17.25
C SER A 42 -1.10 -3.74 -15.87
N VAL A 43 -1.97 -4.58 -15.30
CA VAL A 43 -2.51 -4.38 -13.95
C VAL A 43 -1.39 -4.48 -12.89
N GLY A 44 -0.43 -5.39 -13.08
CA GLY A 44 0.74 -5.49 -12.20
C GLY A 44 1.58 -4.21 -12.17
N TRP A 45 1.80 -3.55 -13.32
CA TRP A 45 2.51 -2.27 -13.37
C TRP A 45 1.73 -1.14 -12.70
N LEU A 46 0.42 -1.04 -12.95
CA LEU A 46 -0.45 -0.07 -12.27
C LEU A 46 -0.42 -0.27 -10.74
N TRP A 47 -0.47 -1.53 -10.30
CA TRP A 47 -0.38 -1.86 -8.88
C TRP A 47 0.96 -1.46 -8.27
N ILE A 48 2.09 -1.72 -8.96
CA ILE A 48 3.42 -1.29 -8.52
C ILE A 48 3.49 0.23 -8.37
N MET A 49 2.97 0.99 -9.35
CA MET A 49 2.95 2.45 -9.30
C MET A 49 2.08 2.96 -8.14
N ALA A 50 0.90 2.37 -7.94
CA ALA A 50 0.03 2.71 -6.81
C ALA A 50 0.73 2.42 -5.47
N MET A 51 1.35 1.26 -5.30
CA MET A 51 2.10 0.91 -4.09
C MET A 51 3.31 1.81 -3.86
N ALA A 52 4.01 2.23 -4.91
CA ALA A 52 5.08 3.21 -4.80
C ALA A 52 4.54 4.57 -4.32
N LEU A 53 3.39 5.01 -4.84
CA LEU A 53 2.74 6.26 -4.39
C LEU A 53 2.29 6.17 -2.92
N VAL A 54 1.74 5.03 -2.49
CA VAL A 54 1.41 4.75 -1.08
C VAL A 54 2.67 4.88 -0.21
N ALA A 55 3.75 4.20 -0.56
CA ALA A 55 4.98 4.23 0.21
C ALA A 55 5.61 5.64 0.25
N LEU A 56 5.70 6.33 -0.89
CA LEU A 56 6.30 7.66 -0.98
C LEU A 56 5.49 8.72 -0.21
N SER A 57 4.17 8.73 -0.39
CA SER A 57 3.28 9.66 0.34
C SER A 57 3.32 9.46 1.86
N SER A 58 3.57 8.23 2.33
CA SER A 58 3.65 7.94 3.77
C SER A 58 4.80 8.66 4.47
N PHE A 59 5.88 9.01 3.75
CA PHE A 59 7.00 9.77 4.31
C PHE A 59 6.63 11.22 4.65
N LEU A 60 5.46 11.69 4.20
CA LEU A 60 4.92 12.99 4.56
C LEU A 60 3.96 12.89 5.77
N ILE A 61 3.62 11.67 6.21
CA ILE A 61 2.60 11.42 7.24
C ILE A 61 3.27 11.13 8.59
N HIS A 62 3.38 12.17 9.41
CA HIS A 62 4.05 12.11 10.72
C HIS A 62 3.06 12.11 11.88
N GLN A 63 2.14 11.14 11.93
CA GLN A 63 1.10 11.08 12.99
C GLN A 63 1.56 10.34 14.26
N ILE A 64 2.41 9.32 14.11
CA ILE A 64 2.78 8.43 15.22
C ILE A 64 3.95 8.97 16.05
N LYS A 65 4.92 9.65 15.40
CA LYS A 65 6.04 10.36 16.03
C LYS A 65 6.70 9.64 17.23
N LEU A 66 7.00 8.34 17.07
CA LEU A 66 7.57 7.50 18.14
C LEU A 66 9.03 7.89 18.44
N VAL A 67 9.78 8.30 17.42
CA VAL A 67 11.17 8.79 17.55
C VAL A 67 11.29 10.07 16.72
N GLY A 68 11.16 11.22 17.36
CA GLY A 68 11.06 12.51 16.66
C GLY A 68 9.87 12.51 15.70
N ALA A 69 10.07 12.87 14.43
CA ALA A 69 9.01 12.79 13.43
C ALA A 69 8.72 11.33 12.97
N TRP A 70 9.67 10.43 13.12
CA TRP A 70 9.68 9.10 12.50
C TRP A 70 8.90 8.05 13.29
N SER A 71 8.51 6.99 12.60
CA SER A 71 7.71 5.89 13.15
C SER A 71 7.85 4.61 12.32
N PRO A 72 7.46 3.44 12.84
CA PRO A 72 7.61 2.15 12.15
C PRO A 72 7.00 2.10 10.75
N ILE A 73 5.98 2.91 10.45
CA ILE A 73 5.42 3.01 9.09
C ILE A 73 6.43 3.52 8.06
N HIS A 74 7.39 4.36 8.44
CA HIS A 74 8.43 4.86 7.52
C HIS A 74 9.42 3.76 7.15
N LEU A 75 9.78 2.91 8.12
CA LEU A 75 10.60 1.72 7.87
C LEU A 75 9.88 0.73 6.97
N LEU A 76 8.57 0.51 7.21
CA LEU A 76 7.74 -0.31 6.34
C LEU A 76 7.72 0.25 4.92
N SER A 77 7.56 1.56 4.74
CA SER A 77 7.54 2.18 3.42
C SER A 77 8.86 2.09 2.68
N ALA A 78 9.99 2.29 3.36
CA ALA A 78 11.30 2.05 2.80
C ALA A 78 11.45 0.58 2.36
N ALA A 79 11.02 -0.36 3.19
CA ALA A 79 11.04 -1.78 2.87
C ALA A 79 10.15 -2.11 1.66
N VAL A 80 8.95 -1.53 1.56
CA VAL A 80 8.05 -1.70 0.40
C VAL A 80 8.74 -1.28 -0.89
N LEU A 81 9.37 -0.10 -0.92
CA LEU A 81 10.08 0.39 -2.12
C LEU A 81 11.22 -0.54 -2.54
N VAL A 82 12.01 -1.03 -1.57
CA VAL A 82 13.08 -2.00 -1.83
C VAL A 82 12.50 -3.30 -2.40
N TRP A 83 11.43 -3.84 -1.79
CA TRP A 83 10.82 -5.09 -2.23
C TRP A 83 10.13 -4.98 -3.58
N LEU A 84 9.53 -3.84 -3.92
CA LEU A 84 9.03 -3.59 -5.28
C LEU A 84 10.17 -3.70 -6.30
N TRP A 85 11.30 -3.04 -6.05
CA TRP A 85 12.47 -3.13 -6.93
C TRP A 85 13.01 -4.56 -7.06
N VAL A 86 13.16 -5.27 -5.93
CA VAL A 86 13.59 -6.68 -5.91
C VAL A 86 12.61 -7.57 -6.69
N SER A 87 11.31 -7.33 -6.56
CA SER A 87 10.27 -8.09 -7.26
C SER A 87 10.33 -7.90 -8.78
N ILE A 88 10.57 -6.66 -9.24
CA ILE A 88 10.76 -6.34 -10.66
C ILE A 88 12.03 -7.04 -11.19
N ARG A 89 13.13 -7.00 -10.44
CA ARG A 89 14.37 -7.72 -10.81
C ARG A 89 14.16 -9.23 -10.89
N ALA A 90 13.42 -9.82 -9.94
CA ALA A 90 13.09 -11.24 -9.96
C ALA A 90 12.26 -11.62 -11.21
N ALA A 91 11.28 -10.80 -11.58
CA ALA A 91 10.50 -11.01 -12.80
C ALA A 91 11.37 -10.92 -14.08
N ARG A 92 12.26 -9.92 -14.16
CA ARG A 92 13.21 -9.76 -15.28
C ARG A 92 14.17 -10.94 -15.40
N ALA A 93 14.63 -11.48 -14.27
CA ALA A 93 15.45 -12.68 -14.21
C ALA A 93 14.66 -13.99 -14.44
N ARG A 94 13.37 -13.89 -14.85
CA ARG A 94 12.45 -15.03 -15.04
C ARG A 94 12.25 -15.88 -13.77
N ASN A 95 12.59 -15.36 -12.60
CA ASN A 95 12.31 -15.99 -11.31
C ASN A 95 10.90 -15.62 -10.83
N TYR A 96 9.89 -16.19 -11.50
CA TYR A 96 8.48 -15.87 -11.27
C TYR A 96 7.98 -16.35 -9.91
N ARG A 97 8.58 -17.40 -9.34
CA ARG A 97 8.27 -17.86 -7.98
C ARG A 97 8.63 -16.79 -6.96
N LYS A 98 9.83 -16.22 -7.04
CA LYS A 98 10.26 -15.13 -6.14
C LYS A 98 9.44 -13.85 -6.36
N HIS A 99 9.19 -13.48 -7.62
CA HIS A 99 8.32 -12.34 -7.94
C HIS A 99 6.93 -12.48 -7.30
N GLY A 100 6.26 -13.62 -7.54
CA GLY A 100 4.91 -13.87 -7.02
C GLY A 100 4.86 -13.92 -5.50
N MET A 101 5.88 -14.50 -4.85
CA MET A 101 6.00 -14.51 -3.40
C MET A 101 6.12 -13.08 -2.85
N ILE A 102 7.01 -12.24 -3.40
CA ILE A 102 7.18 -10.86 -2.94
C ILE A 102 5.89 -10.04 -3.18
N MET A 103 5.28 -10.15 -4.37
CA MET A 103 4.04 -9.42 -4.66
C MET A 103 2.90 -9.83 -3.71
N GLY A 104 2.75 -11.13 -3.46
CA GLY A 104 1.76 -11.63 -2.51
C GLY A 104 2.05 -11.18 -1.08
N SER A 105 3.31 -11.20 -0.63
CA SER A 105 3.70 -10.73 0.70
C SER A 105 3.45 -9.23 0.88
N LEU A 106 3.75 -8.40 -0.13
CA LEU A 106 3.46 -6.97 -0.09
C LEU A 106 1.95 -6.70 -0.04
N PHE A 107 1.15 -7.44 -0.81
CA PHE A 107 -0.30 -7.31 -0.76
C PHE A 107 -0.88 -7.71 0.61
N CYS A 108 -0.51 -8.87 1.14
CA CYS A 108 -1.07 -9.38 2.40
C CYS A 108 -0.56 -8.62 3.63
N PHE A 109 0.76 -8.43 3.75
CA PHE A 109 1.34 -7.90 4.99
C PHE A 109 1.52 -6.38 4.94
N ALA A 110 1.97 -5.82 3.82
CA ALA A 110 2.20 -4.38 3.75
C ALA A 110 0.92 -3.60 3.45
N LEU A 111 0.08 -4.06 2.51
CA LEU A 111 -1.16 -3.35 2.16
C LEU A 111 -2.31 -3.69 3.11
N ILE A 112 -2.71 -4.97 3.20
CA ILE A 112 -3.81 -5.37 4.09
C ILE A 112 -3.43 -5.19 5.56
N GLY A 113 -2.24 -5.64 5.96
CA GLY A 113 -1.76 -5.50 7.35
C GLY A 113 -1.67 -4.04 7.81
N ALA A 114 -1.08 -3.14 7.01
CA ALA A 114 -1.06 -1.72 7.36
C ALA A 114 -2.45 -1.09 7.31
N GLY A 115 -3.31 -1.47 6.34
CA GLY A 115 -4.70 -1.04 6.27
C GLY A 115 -5.47 -1.40 7.54
N ALA A 116 -5.35 -2.63 8.02
CA ALA A 116 -5.95 -3.08 9.28
C ALA A 116 -5.43 -2.27 10.49
N PHE A 117 -4.14 -1.96 10.52
CA PHE A 117 -3.56 -1.11 11.56
C PHE A 117 -4.18 0.30 11.60
N THR A 118 -4.60 0.84 10.44
CA THR A 118 -5.29 2.15 10.40
C THR A 118 -6.68 2.14 11.03
N LEU A 119 -7.26 0.96 11.29
CA LEU A 119 -8.58 0.80 11.91
C LEU A 119 -8.52 0.66 13.44
N LEU A 120 -7.32 0.65 14.03
CA LEU A 120 -7.17 0.66 15.49
C LEU A 120 -7.75 1.95 16.10
N PRO A 121 -8.33 1.89 17.33
CA PRO A 121 -8.83 3.08 18.02
C PRO A 121 -7.80 4.21 18.08
N GLY A 122 -8.25 5.45 17.89
CA GLY A 122 -7.39 6.63 17.84
C GLY A 122 -6.70 6.87 16.49
N ARG A 123 -6.97 6.05 15.46
CA ARG A 123 -6.53 6.30 14.08
C ARG A 123 -7.61 6.98 13.25
N LEU A 124 -7.19 7.71 12.22
CA LEU A 124 -8.10 8.47 11.36
C LEU A 124 -9.13 7.58 10.67
N MET A 125 -8.71 6.45 10.08
CA MET A 125 -9.64 5.56 9.37
C MET A 125 -10.60 4.84 10.32
N HIS A 126 -10.24 4.64 11.59
CA HIS A 126 -11.20 4.21 12.60
C HIS A 126 -12.36 5.19 12.73
N GLY A 127 -12.08 6.50 12.81
CA GLY A 127 -13.12 7.54 12.85
C GLY A 127 -13.98 7.58 11.58
N VAL A 128 -13.39 7.27 10.41
CA VAL A 128 -14.15 7.21 9.15
C VAL A 128 -15.13 6.03 9.13
N VAL A 129 -14.66 4.85 9.57
CA VAL A 129 -15.43 3.60 9.49
C VAL A 129 -16.41 3.46 10.65
N PHE A 130 -15.93 3.67 11.88
CA PHE A 130 -16.68 3.44 13.12
C PHE A 130 -17.20 4.71 13.78
N GLY A 131 -16.76 5.89 13.34
CA GLY A 131 -17.35 7.16 13.78
C GLY A 131 -18.77 7.30 13.22
N GLY A 132 -19.73 7.18 14.13
CA GLY A 132 -21.13 7.52 14.00
C GLY A 132 -21.52 8.28 15.26
#